data_AF-A0AA37XHF5-F1
#
_entry.id   AF-A0AA37XHF5-F1
#
_cell.length_a   1.000
_cell.length_b   1.000
_cell.length_c   1.000
_cell.angle_alpha   90.00
_cell.angle_beta   90.00
_cell.angle_gamma   90.00
#
_symmetry.space_group_name_H-M   'P 1'
#
loop_
_entity.id
_entity.type
_entity.pdbx_description
1 polymer ?
#
loop_
_entity_poly.entity_id
_entity_poly.type
_entity_poly.pdbx_seq_one_letter_code
_entity_poly.pdbx_strand_id
1 'polypeptide(L)' 'MEGQAGLMAVPKRKLSRSNTRSRRSRWKAEPVDLVPVRTPAGEWVRVPRRLARAVTRGLVVPE' A
#
# COMPACT_ATOMS: atom_id res chain seq x y z
N MET A 1 -43.10 -6.43 -14.18
CA MET A 1 -41.84 -5.65 -14.22
C MET A 1 -41.06 -5.96 -12.95
N GLU A 2 -40.64 -7.20 -12.80
CA GLU A 2 -39.81 -7.69 -11.69
C GLU A 2 -38.89 -8.77 -12.25
N GLY A 3 -37.64 -8.82 -11.77
CA GLY A 3 -36.79 -9.99 -11.99
C GLY A 3 -35.40 -9.70 -12.52
N GLN A 4 -34.55 -9.05 -11.71
CA GLN A 4 -33.09 -9.10 -11.93
C GLN A 4 -32.26 -9.12 -10.64
N ALA A 5 -32.89 -9.38 -9.48
CA ALA A 5 -32.17 -9.54 -8.20
C ALA A 5 -31.55 -10.95 -8.02
N GLY A 6 -31.82 -11.91 -8.91
CA GLY A 6 -31.37 -13.30 -8.82
C GLY A 6 -30.06 -13.65 -9.55
N LEU A 7 -29.47 -12.71 -10.30
CA LEU A 7 -28.24 -12.96 -11.07
C LEU A 7 -26.94 -12.62 -10.29
N MET A 8 -27.04 -11.94 -9.15
CA MET A 8 -25.87 -11.56 -8.36
C MET A 8 -25.64 -12.53 -7.21
N ALA A 9 -24.43 -13.07 -7.10
CA ALA A 9 -24.06 -13.95 -6.00
C ALA A 9 -24.11 -13.20 -4.65
N VAL A 10 -24.91 -13.70 -3.71
CA VAL A 10 -25.02 -13.16 -2.35
C VAL A 10 -24.51 -14.15 -1.30
N PRO A 11 -23.88 -13.68 -0.21
CA PRO A 11 -23.45 -14.57 0.87
C PRO A 11 -24.64 -15.25 1.57
N LYS A 12 -24.73 -16.58 1.45
CA LYS A 12 -25.82 -17.35 2.09
C LYS A 12 -25.67 -17.45 3.62
N ARG A 13 -24.45 -17.39 4.13
CA ARG A 13 -24.12 -17.61 5.55
C ARG A 13 -23.19 -16.53 6.08
N LYS A 14 -23.30 -16.24 7.38
CA LYS A 14 -22.32 -15.41 8.09
C LYS A 14 -21.00 -16.17 8.20
N LEU A 15 -19.91 -15.54 7.77
CA LEU A 15 -18.57 -16.11 7.85
C LEU A 15 -18.12 -16.21 9.33
N SER A 16 -17.47 -17.31 9.70
CA SER A 16 -16.98 -17.51 11.07
C SER A 16 -16.00 -16.40 11.50
N ARG A 17 -15.90 -16.17 12.82
CA ARG A 17 -14.95 -15.19 13.38
C ARG A 17 -13.52 -15.50 12.95
N SER A 18 -13.11 -16.77 13.05
CA SER A 18 -11.76 -17.22 12.67
C SER A 18 -11.46 -16.91 11.21
N ASN A 19 -12.34 -17.29 10.27
CA ASN A 19 -12.13 -17.03 8.84
C ASN A 19 -12.08 -15.53 8.52
N THR A 20 -12.93 -14.75 9.18
CA THR A 20 -12.96 -13.29 9.00
C THR A 20 -11.68 -12.63 9.53
N ARG A 21 -11.15 -13.09 10.66
CA ARG A 21 -9.90 -12.58 11.25
C ARG A 21 -8.69 -13.00 10.40
N SER A 22 -8.64 -14.24 9.95
CA SER A 22 -7.56 -14.74 9.07
C SER A 22 -7.53 -14.04 7.72
N ARG A 23 -8.69 -13.68 7.15
CA ARG A 23 -8.72 -12.85 5.93
C ARG A 23 -8.23 -11.43 6.21
N ARG A 24 -8.69 -10.80 7.29
CA ARG A 24 -8.30 -9.43 7.65
C ARG A 24 -6.83 -9.30 8.00
N SER A 25 -6.21 -10.29 8.64
CA SER A 25 -4.79 -10.23 9.01
C SER A 25 -3.84 -10.22 7.80
N ARG A 26 -4.31 -10.65 6.62
CA ARG A 26 -3.55 -10.54 5.37
C ARG A 26 -3.56 -9.14 4.79
N TRP A 27 -4.52 -8.29 5.17
CA TRP A 27 -4.55 -6.90 4.74
C TRP A 27 -3.57 -6.10 5.60
N LYS A 28 -2.30 -6.14 5.18
CA LYS A 28 -1.16 -5.44 5.77
C LYS A 28 -0.32 -4.84 4.66
N ALA A 29 0.40 -3.77 4.95
CA ALA A 29 1.36 -3.17 4.03
C ALA A 29 2.78 -3.65 4.37
N GLU A 30 3.57 -3.93 3.34
CA GLU A 30 5.00 -4.20 3.49
C GLU A 30 5.75 -2.86 3.52
N PRO A 31 6.58 -2.60 4.55
CA PRO A 31 7.40 -1.40 4.58
C PRO A 31 8.44 -1.44 3.46
N VAL A 32 8.69 -0.30 2.83
CA VAL A 32 9.70 -0.20 1.77
C VAL A 32 11.06 0.05 2.38
N ASP A 33 12.08 -0.67 1.92
CA ASP A 33 13.46 -0.43 2.32
C ASP A 33 13.93 0.95 1.88
N LEU A 34 14.48 1.70 2.84
CA LEU A 34 14.97 3.05 2.62
C LEU A 34 16.50 3.06 2.54
N VAL A 35 17.03 3.81 1.59
CA VAL A 35 18.47 4.04 1.43
C VAL A 35 18.84 5.48 1.77
N PRO A 36 20.00 5.72 2.40
CA PRO A 36 20.50 7.06 2.64
C PRO A 36 20.95 7.68 1.31
N VAL A 37 20.49 8.91 1.05
CA VAL A 37 20.93 9.73 -0.08
C VAL A 37 21.19 11.16 0.38
N ARG A 38 22.06 11.87 -0.34
CA ARG A 38 22.33 13.28 -0.09
C ARG A 38 21.50 14.15 -1.02
N THR A 39 20.83 15.17 -0.47
CA THR A 39 20.11 16.19 -1.23
C THR A 39 21.09 17.20 -1.85
N PRO A 40 20.68 17.97 -2.88
CA PRO A 40 21.49 19.07 -3.40
C PRO A 40 21.79 20.16 -2.36
N ALA A 41 20.90 20.33 -1.37
CA ALA A 41 21.11 21.22 -0.22
C ALA A 41 22.15 20.66 0.79
N GLY A 42 22.61 19.42 0.60
CA GLY A 42 23.67 18.81 1.39
C GLY A 42 23.22 17.93 2.54
N GLU A 43 21.91 17.79 2.77
CA GLU A 43 21.29 17.00 3.84
C GLU A 43 21.23 15.50 3.52
N TRP A 44 21.31 14.66 4.55
CA TRP A 44 21.11 13.21 4.43
C TRP A 44 19.68 12.80 4.74
N VAL A 45 19.02 12.17 3.76
CA VAL A 45 17.62 11.72 3.86
C VAL A 45 17.50 10.24 3.49
N ARG A 46 16.47 9.56 4.03
CA ARG A 46 16.20 8.14 3.75
C ARG A 46 15.01 8.02 2.82
N VAL A 47 15.23 7.50 1.60
CA VAL A 47 14.19 7.41 0.58
C VAL A 47 14.13 6.01 -0.05
N PRO A 48 12.99 5.59 -0.62
CA PRO A 48 12.93 4.39 -1.42
C PRO A 48 13.96 4.42 -2.56
N ARG A 49 14.64 3.29 -2.81
CA ARG A 49 15.72 3.19 -3.82
C ARG A 49 15.35 3.78 -5.19
N ARG A 50 14.10 3.61 -5.63
CA ARG A 50 13.61 4.14 -6.93
C ARG A 50 13.65 5.67 -7.03
N LEU A 51 13.58 6.38 -5.89
CA LEU A 51 13.60 7.85 -5.83
C LEU A 51 15.01 8.42 -5.65
N ALA A 52 16.00 7.58 -5.31
CA ALA A 52 17.35 8.02 -4.97
C ALA A 52 17.94 9.01 -6.00
N ARG A 53 17.86 8.67 -7.29
CA ARG A 53 18.38 9.53 -8.38
C ARG A 53 17.64 10.86 -8.50
N ALA A 54 16.32 10.86 -8.28
CA ALA A 54 15.52 12.06 -8.38
C ALA A 54 15.83 13.01 -7.22
N VAL A 55 15.97 12.47 -6.01
CA VAL A 55 16.34 13.25 -4.82
C VAL A 55 17.75 13.81 -4.92
N THR A 56 18.75 13.01 -5.31
CA THR A 56 20.13 13.51 -5.49
C THR A 56 20.23 14.61 -6.55
N ARG A 57 19.32 14.64 -7.53
CA ARG A 57 19.26 15.68 -8.58
C ARG A 57 18.36 16.86 -8.23
N GLY A 58 17.66 16.83 -7.09
CA GLY A 58 16.70 17.88 -6.72
C GLY A 58 15.40 17.89 -7.53
N LEU A 59 15.07 16.80 -8.23
CA LEU A 59 13.82 16.67 -8.99
C LEU A 59 12.63 16.28 -8.11
N VAL A 60 12.93 15.72 -6.93
CA VAL A 60 11.96 15.38 -5.88
C VAL A 60 12.55 15.91 -4.58
N VAL A 61 11.77 16.71 -3.86
CA VAL A 61 12.11 17.19 -2.52
C VAL A 61 11.44 16.25 -1.51
N PRO A 62 12.22 15.50 -0.71
CA PRO A 62 11.67 14.76 0.42
C PRO A 62 11.48 15.74 1.58
N GLU A 63 10.24 16.18 1.80
CA GLU A 63 9.81 16.89 3.02
C GLU A 63 9.48 15.90 4.14
#